data_AF-A0A0F7ZDM7-F1
#
_entry.id   AF-A0A0F7ZDM7-F1
#
_cell.length_a   1.000
_cell.length_b   1.000
_cell.length_c   1.000
_cell.angle_alpha   90.00
_cell.angle_beta   90.00
_cell.angle_gamma   90.00
#
_symmetry.space_group_name_H-M   'P 1'
#
loop_
_entity.id
_entity.type
_entity.pdbx_description
1 polymer ?
#
loop_
_entity_poly.entity_id
_entity_poly.type
_entity_poly.pdbx_seq_one_letter_code
_entity_poly.pdbx_strand_id
1 'polypeptide(L)' 'MKEEVEIGTRFISRLVNRHEKLKKDRVERFGKCLAKILCERFNEHWYPDNPLKGQAYR' A
#
# COMPACT_ATOMS: atom_id res chain seq x y z
N MET A 1 -2.10 -5.45 -9.36
CA MET A 1 -1.55 -4.22 -8.71
C MET A 1 -2.43 -3.69 -7.58
N LYS A 2 -3.65 -3.21 -7.89
CA LYS A 2 -4.47 -2.47 -6.92
C LYS A 2 -4.78 -3.29 -5.66
N GLU A 3 -5.15 -4.56 -5.84
CA GLU A 3 -5.45 -5.47 -4.73
C GLU A 3 -4.21 -5.73 -3.86
N GLU A 4 -3.07 -5.99 -4.47
CA GLU A 4 -1.79 -6.24 -3.79
C GLU A 4 -1.32 -5.00 -3.01
N VAL A 5 -1.48 -3.81 -3.59
CA VAL A 5 -1.21 -2.53 -2.93
C VAL A 5 -2.19 -2.30 -1.77
N GLU A 6 -3.48 -2.57 -1.93
CA GLU A 6 -4.46 -2.45 -0.84
C GLU A 6 -4.16 -3.40 0.32
N ILE A 7 -3.73 -4.64 0.04
CA ILE A 7 -3.31 -5.60 1.06
C ILE A 7 -2.05 -5.10 1.78
N GLY A 8 -1.03 -4.65 1.05
CA GLY A 8 0.21 -4.13 1.62
C GLY A 8 -0.02 -2.89 2.49
N THR A 9 -0.81 -1.93 2.02
CA THR A 9 -1.14 -0.72 2.77
C THR A 9 -2.01 -1.00 3.99
N ARG A 10 -2.89 -2.01 3.94
CA ARG A 10 -3.65 -2.48 5.11
C ARG A 10 -2.72 -3.08 6.16
N PHE A 11 -1.73 -3.87 5.75
CA PHE A 11 -0.71 -4.40 6.65
C PHE A 11 0.06 -3.27 7.36
N ILE A 12 0.55 -2.28 6.60
CA ILE A 12 1.25 -1.11 7.16
C ILE A 12 0.34 -0.32 8.10
N SER A 13 -0.92 -0.10 7.72
CA SER A 13 -1.91 0.61 8.56
C SER A 13 -2.12 -0.09 9.91
N ARG A 14 -2.18 -1.43 9.91
CA ARG A 14 -2.26 -2.23 11.14
C ARG A 14 -0.98 -2.11 11.97
N LEU A 15 0.19 -2.08 11.34
CA LEU A 15 1.47 -1.92 12.01
C LEU A 15 1.58 -0.55 12.70
N VAL A 16 1.21 0.51 11.99
CA VAL A 16 1.21 1.90 12.49
C VAL A 16 0.30 2.06 13.71
N ASN A 17 -0.84 1.35 13.75
CA ASN A 17 -1.77 1.38 14.87
C ASN A 17 -1.73 0.12 15.75
N ARG A 18 -0.59 -0.58 15.82
CA ARG A 18 -0.46 -1.84 16.59
C ARG A 18 -0.83 -1.71 18.07
N HIS A 19 -0.60 -0.53 18.65
CA HIS A 19 -0.91 -0.24 20.06
C HIS A 19 -2.24 0.51 20.24
N GLU A 20 -3.04 0.62 19.19
CA GLU A 20 -4.37 1.25 19.20
C GLU A 20 -4.40 2.70 19.72
N LYS A 21 -3.26 3.41 19.65
CA LYS A 21 -3.12 4.79 20.11
C LYS A 21 -3.68 5.83 19.12
N LEU A 22 -3.96 5.42 17.88
CA LEU A 22 -4.46 6.29 16.83
C LEU A 22 -5.94 6.01 16.55
N LYS A 23 -6.68 7.07 16.22
CA LYS A 23 -8.10 6.96 15.86
C LYS A 23 -8.28 6.13 14.57
N LYS A 24 -9.28 5.25 14.55
CA LYS A 24 -9.55 4.32 13.44
C LYS A 24 -9.76 5.04 12.11
N ASP A 25 -10.50 6.15 12.10
CA ASP A 25 -10.76 6.99 10.92
C ASP A 25 -9.47 7.55 10.30
N ARG A 26 -8.52 7.99 11.14
CA ARG A 26 -7.21 8.49 10.68
C ARG A 26 -6.36 7.38 10.07
N VAL A 27 -6.37 6.19 10.66
CA VAL A 27 -5.63 5.03 10.16
C VAL A 27 -6.23 4.53 8.84
N GLU A 28 -7.56 4.51 8.73
CA GLU A 28 -8.25 4.16 7.49
C GLU A 28 -7.94 5.17 6.38
N ARG A 29 -7.99 6.48 6.68
CA ARG A 29 -7.62 7.53 5.74
C ARG A 29 -6.17 7.41 5.30
N PHE A 30 -5.26 7.12 6.24
CA PHE A 30 -3.85 6.86 5.94
C PHE A 30 -3.69 5.71 4.94
N GLY A 31 -4.32 4.56 5.19
CA GLY A 31 -4.27 3.42 4.28
C GLY A 31 -4.81 3.73 2.89
N LYS A 32 -5.95 4.43 2.79
CA LYS A 32 -6.55 4.84 1.50
C LYS A 32 -5.63 5.80 0.72
N CYS A 33 -5.08 6.81 1.39
CA CYS A 33 -4.16 7.76 0.77
C CYS A 33 -2.88 7.08 0.30
N LEU A 34 -2.31 6.20 1.12
CA LEU A 34 -1.10 5.46 0.77
C LEU A 34 -1.36 4.54 -0.43
N ALA A 35 -2.49 3.84 -0.48
CA ALA A 35 -2.83 2.95 -1.59
C ALA A 35 -2.93 3.73 -2.91
N LYS A 36 -3.55 4.91 -2.89
CA LYS A 36 -3.63 5.80 -4.05
C LYS A 36 -2.24 6.20 -4.54
N ILE A 37 -1.38 6.71 -3.65
CA ILE A 37 -0.03 7.16 -3.99
C ILE A 37 0.81 6.01 -4.56
N LEU A 38 0.75 4.82 -3.96
CA LEU A 38 1.51 3.68 -4.44
C LEU A 38 0.99 3.16 -5.78
N CYS A 39 -0.33 3.15 -6.01
CA CYS A 39 -0.88 2.81 -7.33
C CYS A 39 -0.41 3.78 -8.42
N GLU A 40 -0.42 5.08 -8.15
CA GLU A 40 0.10 6.10 -9.08
C GLU A 40 1.60 5.91 -9.33
N ARG A 41 2.38 5.66 -8.27
CA ARG A 41 3.84 5.46 -8.35
C ARG A 41 4.23 4.19 -9.10
N PHE A 42 3.45 3.11 -8.97
CA PHE A 42 3.78 1.80 -9.55
C PHE A 42 3.21 1.58 -10.95
N ASN A 43 2.39 2.50 -11.48
CA ASN A 43 1.65 2.31 -12.72
C ASN A 43 2.55 1.90 -13.93
N GLU A 44 3.74 2.49 -14.06
CA GLU A 44 4.71 2.16 -15.13
C GLU A 44 5.77 1.12 -14.72
N HIS A 45 5.70 0.67 -13.46
CA HIS A 45 6.65 -0.26 -12.85
C HIS A 45 5.95 -1.55 -12.41
N TRP A 46 4.80 -1.90 -13.01
CA TRP A 46 4.08 -3.14 -12.74
C TRP A 46 4.08 -4.04 -13.97
N TYR A 47 4.71 -5.21 -13.88
CA TYR A 47 4.89 -6.12 -15.01
C TYR A 47 4.29 -7.49 -14.67
N PRO A 48 3.01 -7.77 -15.01
CA PRO A 48 2.36 -9.04 -14.69
C PRO A 48 3.08 -10.26 -15.26
N ASP A 49 3.60 -10.15 -16.48
CA ASP A 49 4.30 -11.24 -17.18
C ASP A 49 5.75 -11.45 -16.69
N ASN A 50 6.31 -10.48 -15.97
CA ASN A 50 7.63 -10.60 -15.34
C ASN A 50 7.65 -9.90 -13.96
N PRO A 51 7.06 -10.54 -12.93
CA PRO A 51 6.86 -9.92 -11.61
C PRO A 51 8.14 -9.45 -10.92
N LEU A 52 9.28 -10.11 -11.20
CA LEU A 52 10.58 -9.74 -10.63
C LEU A 52 11.08 -8.39 -11.16
N LYS A 53 10.68 -7.99 -12.37
CA LYS A 53 11.04 -6.68 -12.93
C LYS A 53 10.39 -5.58 -12.07
N GLY A 54 11.19 -4.60 -11.67
CA GLY A 54 10.71 -3.46 -10.86
C GLY A 54 10.40 -3.78 -9.40
N GLN A 55 10.62 -5.01 -8.91
CA GLN A 55 10.25 -5.39 -7.54
C GLN A 55 10.98 -4.62 -6.44
N ALA A 56 12.21 -4.14 -6.70
CA ALA A 56 12.98 -3.36 -5.72
C ALA A 56 12.59 -1.87 -5.74
N TYR A 57 11.97 -1.42 -6.82
CA TYR A 57 11.41 -0.06 -6.91
C TYR A 57 10.06 0.02 -6.20
N ARG A 58 9.26 -1.05 -6.31
CA ARG A 58 7.97 -1.20 -5.63
C ARG A 58 8.17 -1.53 -4.15
#